data_AF-A0A6I6S3A5-F1
#
_entry.id   AF-A0A6I6S3A5-F1
#
_cell.length_a   1.000
_cell.length_b   1.000
_cell.length_c   1.000
_cell.angle_alpha   90.00
_cell.angle_beta   90.00
_cell.angle_gamma   90.00
#
_symmetry.space_group_name_H-M   'P 1'
#
loop_
_entity.id
_entity.type
_entity.pdbx_description
1 polymer ?
#
loop_
_entity_poly.entity_id
_entity_poly.type
_entity_poly.pdbx_seq_one_letter_code
_entity_poly.pdbx_strand_id
1 'polypeptide(L)'
;MEDIDAIAALQDPVRRRLYEYVAAQGREVGRNEAAEAAGVARTLAAHHLDRLAEVGLLEIGSRRLSGRSGPGAGRPAKVYTRAQAELSVSLPARDYRTAAELLAEAAEQAGLDAGLCAAARRRGEVLRGSAAPCGGLEEAMEMLAARGYEPHLEGAEDAKGVSGAAASVVRMRNCPFHAVAERFPPLVCGMNLALLEGMFGTDGPVRARMDPRPGECCVVVENSKNNID
;
A
#
# COMPACT_ATOMS: atom_id res chain seq x y z
N MET A 1 13.56 -19.41 7.29
CA MET A 1 14.94 -19.03 6.88
C MET A 1 14.91 -18.38 5.50
N GLU A 2 13.97 -18.77 4.63
CA GLU A 2 13.68 -18.14 3.33
C GLU A 2 13.44 -16.62 3.43
N ASP A 3 12.73 -16.14 4.46
CA ASP A 3 12.55 -14.69 4.68
C ASP A 3 13.86 -13.92 4.87
N ILE A 4 14.88 -14.57 5.45
CA ILE A 4 16.20 -13.96 5.64
C ILE A 4 16.90 -13.79 4.29
N ASP A 5 16.78 -14.77 3.39
CA ASP A 5 17.36 -14.69 2.05
C ASP A 5 16.69 -13.60 1.20
N ALA A 6 15.36 -13.48 1.31
CA ALA A 6 14.60 -12.40 0.68
C ALA A 6 15.06 -11.02 1.18
N ILE A 7 15.17 -10.83 2.49
CA ILE A 7 15.64 -9.57 3.07
C ILE A 7 17.10 -9.30 2.71
N ALA A 8 17.96 -10.32 2.74
CA ALA A 8 19.36 -10.22 2.35
C ALA A 8 19.51 -9.82 0.86
N ALA A 9 18.59 -10.25 -0.01
CA ALA A 9 18.58 -9.82 -1.40
C ALA A 9 18.47 -8.28 -1.53
N LEU A 10 17.76 -7.59 -0.63
CA LEU A 10 17.60 -6.14 -0.64
C LEU A 10 18.83 -5.38 -0.09
N GLN A 11 19.91 -6.04 0.32
CA GLN A 11 21.18 -5.38 0.68
C GLN A 11 21.88 -4.76 -0.55
N ASP A 12 21.64 -5.30 -1.74
CA ASP A 12 22.16 -4.71 -2.97
C ASP A 12 21.32 -3.49 -3.38
N PRO A 13 21.96 -2.32 -3.58
CA PRO A 13 21.24 -1.08 -3.83
C PRO A 13 20.51 -1.06 -5.17
N VAL A 14 21.00 -1.79 -6.19
CA VAL A 14 20.30 -1.89 -7.48
C VAL A 14 19.05 -2.76 -7.34
N ARG A 15 19.16 -3.92 -6.68
CA ARG A 15 17.99 -4.76 -6.40
C ARG A 15 16.95 -4.02 -5.56
N ARG A 16 17.38 -3.28 -4.54
CA ARG A 16 16.47 -2.48 -3.71
C ARG A 16 15.71 -1.44 -4.54
N ARG A 17 16.42 -0.64 -5.36
CA ARG A 17 15.77 0.35 -6.24
C ARG A 17 14.79 -0.29 -7.22
N LEU A 18 15.14 -1.45 -7.80
CA LEU A 18 14.25 -2.18 -8.70
C LEU A 18 13.00 -2.68 -7.96
N TYR A 19 13.15 -3.23 -6.76
CA TYR A 19 12.02 -3.66 -5.93
C TYR A 19 11.10 -2.49 -5.57
N GLU A 20 11.66 -1.40 -5.04
CA GLU A 20 10.93 -0.17 -4.68
C GLU A 20 10.18 0.41 -5.89
N TYR A 21 10.83 0.44 -7.06
CA TYR A 21 10.20 0.93 -8.29
C TYR A 21 9.01 0.06 -8.70
N VAL A 22 9.18 -1.27 -8.75
CA VAL A 22 8.11 -2.20 -9.14
C VAL A 22 6.95 -2.15 -8.14
N ALA A 23 7.24 -2.09 -6.84
CA ALA A 23 6.24 -1.96 -5.78
C ALA A 23 5.40 -0.68 -5.93
N ALA A 24 6.04 0.44 -6.26
CA ALA A 24 5.36 1.73 -6.41
C ALA A 24 4.39 1.80 -7.61
N GLN A 25 4.57 0.96 -8.65
CA GLN A 25 3.75 1.06 -9.86
C GLN A 25 2.31 0.59 -9.69
N GLY A 26 2.04 -0.37 -8.78
CA GLY A 26 0.72 -0.99 -8.65
C GLY A 26 0.22 -1.71 -9.91
N ARG A 27 1.12 -2.01 -10.86
CA ARG A 27 0.86 -2.73 -12.10
C ARG A 27 2.08 -3.56 -12.50
N GLU A 28 1.89 -4.40 -13.52
CA GLU A 28 2.98 -5.11 -14.18
C GLU A 28 4.04 -4.14 -14.75
N VAL A 29 5.30 -4.44 -14.50
CA VAL A 29 6.47 -3.65 -14.94
C VAL A 29 7.37 -4.46 -15.85
N GLY A 30 7.76 -3.87 -16.97
CA GLY A 30 8.68 -4.48 -17.93
C GLY A 30 10.15 -4.30 -17.58
N ARG A 31 11.02 -5.17 -18.11
CA ARG A 31 12.48 -5.08 -17.89
C ARG A 31 13.12 -3.77 -18.37
N ASN A 32 12.62 -3.18 -19.46
CA ASN A 32 13.18 -1.94 -20.01
C ASN A 32 12.86 -0.76 -19.11
N GLU A 33 11.58 -0.62 -18.78
CA GLU A 33 11.05 0.38 -17.87
C GLU A 33 11.78 0.36 -16.51
N ALA A 34 11.91 -0.82 -15.91
CA ALA A 34 12.62 -0.97 -14.64
C ALA A 34 14.12 -0.62 -14.76
N ALA A 35 14.76 -0.95 -15.89
CA ALA A 35 16.16 -0.63 -16.14
C ALA A 35 16.40 0.88 -16.26
N GLU A 36 15.53 1.58 -16.97
CA GLU A 36 15.55 3.03 -17.11
C GLU A 36 15.36 3.71 -15.75
N ALA A 37 14.36 3.28 -14.98
CA ALA A 37 14.10 3.82 -13.65
C ALA A 37 15.24 3.59 -12.64
N ALA A 38 15.90 2.42 -12.69
CA ALA A 38 17.01 2.09 -11.81
C ALA A 38 18.38 2.63 -12.28
N GLY A 39 18.45 3.19 -13.49
CA GLY A 39 19.67 3.73 -14.10
C GLY A 39 20.71 2.66 -14.46
N VAL A 40 20.27 1.48 -14.92
CA VAL A 40 21.16 0.33 -15.20
C VAL A 40 20.91 -0.28 -16.57
N ALA A 41 21.87 -1.08 -17.05
CA ALA A 41 21.69 -1.84 -18.28
C ALA A 41 20.53 -2.84 -18.15
N ARG A 42 19.75 -2.99 -19.23
CA ARG A 42 18.61 -3.92 -19.31
C ARG A 42 18.94 -5.35 -18.86
N THR A 43 20.11 -5.86 -19.22
CA THR A 43 20.56 -7.21 -18.86
C THR A 43 20.77 -7.34 -17.36
N LEU A 44 21.35 -6.33 -16.72
CA LEU A 44 21.55 -6.29 -15.27
C LEU A 44 20.22 -6.18 -14.53
N ALA A 45 19.30 -5.32 -14.99
CA ALA A 45 17.95 -5.24 -14.45
C ALA A 45 17.22 -6.58 -14.55
N ALA A 46 17.29 -7.25 -15.70
CA ALA A 46 16.67 -8.56 -15.90
C ALA A 46 17.19 -9.61 -14.92
N HIS A 47 18.51 -9.66 -14.69
CA HIS A 47 19.13 -10.57 -13.73
C HIS A 47 18.63 -10.31 -12.30
N HIS A 48 18.60 -9.04 -11.89
CA HIS A 48 18.14 -8.65 -10.56
C HIS A 48 16.64 -8.87 -10.34
N LEU A 49 15.80 -8.60 -11.33
CA LEU A 49 14.36 -8.86 -11.27
C LEU A 49 14.06 -10.37 -11.19
N ASP A 50 14.76 -11.19 -11.97
CA ASP A 50 14.64 -12.65 -11.88
C ASP A 50 15.08 -13.15 -10.50
N ARG A 51 16.14 -12.58 -9.89
CA ARG A 51 16.55 -12.93 -8.52
C ARG A 51 15.54 -12.49 -7.46
N LEU A 52 14.96 -11.30 -7.57
CA LEU A 52 13.90 -10.83 -6.67
C LEU A 52 12.67 -11.74 -6.74
N ALA A 53 12.34 -12.25 -7.92
CA ALA A 53 11.26 -13.22 -8.07
C ALA A 53 11.59 -14.59 -7.49
N GLU A 54 12.83 -15.06 -7.67
CA GLU A 54 13.30 -16.32 -7.09
C GLU A 54 13.20 -16.35 -5.55
N VAL A 55 13.47 -15.22 -4.89
CA VAL A 55 13.35 -15.09 -3.43
C VAL A 55 11.94 -14.64 -2.97
N GLY A 56 10.94 -14.66 -3.86
CA GLY A 56 9.54 -14.42 -3.50
C GLY A 56 9.16 -12.95 -3.26
N LEU A 57 10.02 -11.98 -3.56
CA LEU A 57 9.69 -10.55 -3.45
C LEU A 57 8.87 -10.02 -4.63
N LEU A 58 9.06 -10.62 -5.81
CA LEU A 58 8.30 -10.29 -7.02
C LEU A 58 7.64 -11.54 -7.60
N GLU A 59 6.55 -11.34 -8.33
CA GLU A 59 5.92 -12.35 -9.16
C GLU A 59 6.26 -12.12 -10.64
N ILE A 60 6.34 -13.19 -11.43
CA ILE A 60 6.61 -13.11 -12.88
C ILE A 60 5.32 -13.36 -13.65
N GLY A 61 4.93 -12.37 -14.46
CA GLY A 61 3.90 -12.50 -15.48
C GLY A 61 4.50 -12.59 -16.89
N SER A 62 3.62 -12.82 -17.88
CA SER A 62 4.00 -12.71 -19.29
C SER A 62 2.96 -11.90 -20.06
N ARG A 63 3.41 -10.87 -20.78
CA ARG A 63 2.53 -9.96 -21.52
C ARG A 63 3.01 -9.76 -22.95
N ARG A 64 2.07 -9.66 -23.89
CA ARG A 64 2.34 -9.16 -25.24
C ARG A 64 2.25 -7.63 -25.23
N LEU A 65 3.40 -6.97 -25.34
CA LEU A 65 3.50 -5.51 -25.26
C LEU A 65 2.94 -4.78 -26.49
N SER A 66 2.75 -5.48 -27.62
CA SER A 66 2.34 -4.88 -28.89
C SER A 66 0.83 -4.85 -29.15
N GLY A 67 0.01 -5.46 -28.29
CA GLY A 67 -1.45 -5.58 -28.48
C GLY A 67 -1.88 -6.40 -29.72
N ARG A 68 -0.93 -6.87 -30.54
CA ARG A 68 -1.19 -7.67 -31.75
C ARG A 68 -1.28 -9.15 -31.40
N SER A 69 -2.25 -9.84 -31.98
CA SER A 69 -2.46 -11.29 -31.87
C SER A 69 -2.22 -11.96 -33.22
N GLY A 70 -1.52 -13.10 -33.24
CA GLY A 70 -1.26 -13.90 -34.45
C GLY A 70 0.22 -14.14 -34.79
N PRO A 71 0.51 -14.88 -35.88
CA PRO A 71 1.88 -15.10 -36.37
C PRO A 71 2.58 -13.76 -36.65
N GLY A 72 3.74 -13.53 -36.04
CA GLY A 72 4.50 -12.27 -36.15
C GLY A 72 4.30 -11.26 -35.00
N ALA A 73 3.45 -11.55 -34.01
CA ALA A 73 3.18 -10.66 -32.87
C ALA A 73 4.33 -10.50 -31.84
N GLY A 74 5.47 -11.17 -32.05
CA GLY A 74 6.59 -11.22 -31.11
C GLY A 74 6.35 -12.19 -29.93
N ARG A 75 7.44 -12.55 -29.24
CA ARG A 75 7.38 -13.39 -28.02
C ARG A 75 6.84 -12.54 -26.86
N PRO A 76 5.94 -13.07 -26.01
CA PRO A 76 5.55 -12.41 -24.76
C PRO A 76 6.77 -11.99 -23.95
N ALA A 77 6.79 -10.77 -23.44
CA ALA A 77 7.83 -10.26 -22.56
C ALA A 77 7.52 -10.65 -21.11
N LYS A 78 8.56 -10.96 -20.34
CA LYS A 78 8.42 -11.08 -18.88
C LYS A 78 8.07 -9.72 -18.29
N VAL A 79 7.12 -9.72 -17.38
CA VAL A 79 6.73 -8.57 -16.57
C VAL A 79 6.75 -8.98 -15.10
N TYR A 80 6.87 -7.99 -14.21
CA TYR A 80 7.04 -8.22 -12.78
C TYR A 80 6.04 -7.39 -11.98
N THR A 81 5.53 -7.96 -10.90
CA THR A 81 4.66 -7.30 -9.90
C THR A 81 5.19 -7.58 -8.50
N ARG A 82 4.90 -6.70 -7.54
CA ARG A 82 5.20 -6.99 -6.13
C ARG A 82 4.40 -8.23 -5.69
N ALA A 83 5.07 -9.16 -5.01
CA ALA A 83 4.38 -10.30 -4.39
C ALA A 83 3.48 -9.83 -3.24
N GLN A 84 2.37 -10.52 -3.00
CA GLN A 84 1.45 -10.16 -1.91
C GLN A 84 1.87 -10.70 -0.54
N ALA A 85 2.82 -11.64 -0.50
CA ALA A 85 3.28 -12.24 0.74
C ALA A 85 3.94 -11.22 1.68
N GLU A 86 3.55 -11.25 2.95
CA GLU A 86 4.21 -10.49 4.02
C GLU A 86 5.48 -11.24 4.46
N LEU A 87 6.61 -10.53 4.49
CA LEU A 87 7.88 -11.03 5.04
C LEU A 87 8.19 -10.29 6.34
N SER A 88 8.46 -11.03 7.41
CA SER A 88 8.73 -10.46 8.72
C SER A 88 9.83 -11.24 9.44
N VAL A 89 10.84 -10.53 9.96
CA VAL A 89 11.91 -11.13 10.75
C VAL A 89 12.00 -10.42 12.09
N SER A 90 11.94 -11.20 13.17
CA SER A 90 12.09 -10.72 14.54
C SER A 90 13.18 -11.52 15.26
N LEU A 91 14.13 -10.80 15.87
CA LEU A 91 15.25 -11.40 16.60
C LEU A 91 15.34 -10.76 17.99
N PRO A 92 15.15 -11.53 19.08
CA PRO A 92 14.69 -12.92 19.12
C PRO A 92 13.27 -13.08 18.57
N ALA A 93 12.84 -14.32 18.31
CA ALA A 93 11.50 -14.58 17.80
C ALA A 93 10.42 -13.94 18.69
N ARG A 94 9.48 -13.25 18.05
CA ARG A 94 8.30 -12.62 18.65
C ARG A 94 7.08 -12.97 17.82
N ASP A 95 5.99 -13.31 18.49
CA ASP A 95 4.74 -13.66 17.84
C ASP A 95 3.66 -12.61 18.12
N TYR A 96 3.87 -11.41 17.58
CA TYR A 96 2.89 -10.33 17.68
C TYR A 96 1.65 -10.57 16.81
N ARG A 97 1.76 -11.44 15.79
CA ARG A 97 0.62 -11.83 14.95
C ARG A 97 -0.40 -12.59 15.79
N THR A 98 0.01 -13.69 16.43
CA THR A 98 -0.90 -14.46 17.30
C THR A 98 -1.45 -13.60 18.43
N ALA A 99 -0.62 -12.76 19.04
CA ALA A 99 -1.10 -11.83 20.08
C ALA A 99 -2.17 -10.86 19.56
N ALA A 100 -1.97 -10.27 18.38
CA ALA A 100 -2.94 -9.36 17.77
C ALA A 100 -4.25 -10.06 17.40
N GLU A 101 -4.16 -11.28 16.86
CA GLU A 101 -5.35 -12.09 16.53
C GLU A 101 -6.17 -12.46 17.76
N LEU A 102 -5.52 -12.92 18.85
CA LEU A 102 -6.19 -13.25 20.11
C LEU A 102 -6.87 -12.03 20.73
N LEU A 103 -6.21 -10.86 20.70
CA LEU A 103 -6.78 -9.62 21.21
C LEU A 103 -7.95 -9.12 20.35
N ALA A 104 -7.85 -9.26 19.02
CA ALA A 104 -8.94 -8.91 18.10
C ALA A 104 -10.15 -9.83 18.31
N GLU A 105 -9.94 -11.14 18.44
CA GLU A 105 -11.00 -12.10 18.74
C GLU A 105 -11.71 -11.78 20.06
N ALA A 106 -10.95 -11.54 21.12
CA ALA A 106 -11.51 -11.17 22.41
C ALA A 106 -12.28 -9.85 22.37
N ALA A 107 -11.78 -8.86 21.63
CA ALA A 107 -12.44 -7.56 21.47
C ALA A 107 -13.76 -7.67 20.68
N GLU A 108 -13.79 -8.47 19.62
CA GLU A 108 -15.01 -8.73 18.83
C GLU A 108 -16.07 -9.46 19.68
N GLN A 109 -15.68 -10.52 20.40
CA GLN A 109 -16.60 -11.27 21.27
C GLN A 109 -17.17 -10.39 22.40
N ALA A 110 -16.39 -9.44 22.90
CA ALA A 110 -16.81 -8.52 23.95
C ALA A 110 -17.50 -7.24 23.43
N GLY A 111 -17.60 -7.03 22.12
CA GLY A 111 -18.21 -5.84 21.52
C GLY A 111 -17.46 -4.53 21.83
N LEU A 112 -16.12 -4.57 21.84
CA LEU A 112 -15.26 -3.46 22.24
C LEU A 112 -14.92 -2.48 21.10
N ASP A 113 -15.63 -2.53 19.98
CA ASP A 113 -15.40 -1.74 18.76
C ASP A 113 -15.22 -0.25 19.06
N ALA A 114 -16.14 0.34 19.84
CA ALA A 114 -16.11 1.75 20.19
C ALA A 114 -14.89 2.11 21.05
N GLY A 115 -14.52 1.24 22.00
CA GLY A 115 -13.35 1.41 22.86
C GLY A 115 -12.05 1.34 22.06
N LEU A 116 -11.97 0.39 21.12
CA LEU A 116 -10.82 0.23 20.23
C LEU A 116 -10.69 1.42 19.28
N CYS A 117 -11.78 1.88 18.65
CA CYS A 117 -11.78 3.08 17.81
C CYS A 117 -11.34 4.32 18.59
N ALA A 118 -11.81 4.50 19.83
CA ALA A 118 -11.39 5.60 20.67
C ALA A 118 -9.90 5.53 21.03
N ALA A 119 -9.37 4.34 21.31
CA ALA A 119 -7.94 4.14 21.56
C ALA A 119 -7.09 4.42 20.31
N ALA A 120 -7.55 3.96 19.14
CA ALA A 120 -6.92 4.21 17.86
C ALA A 120 -6.87 5.70 17.52
N ARG A 121 -7.98 6.43 17.72
CA ARG A 121 -8.02 7.88 17.52
C ARG A 121 -7.03 8.63 18.40
N ARG A 122 -7.01 8.34 19.71
CA ARG A 122 -6.01 8.91 20.64
C ARG A 122 -4.58 8.59 20.19
N ARG A 123 -4.34 7.38 19.69
CA ARG A 123 -3.02 7.03 19.15
C ARG A 123 -2.69 7.86 17.91
N GLY A 124 -3.65 8.08 17.01
CA GLY A 124 -3.50 8.96 15.85
C GLY A 124 -3.15 10.40 16.27
N GLU A 125 -3.84 10.94 17.26
CA GLU A 125 -3.58 12.28 17.80
C GLU A 125 -2.16 12.39 18.38
N VAL A 126 -1.71 11.39 19.14
CA VAL A 126 -0.33 11.34 19.67
C VAL A 126 0.70 11.31 18.53
N LEU A 127 0.40 10.62 17.43
CA LEU A 127 1.29 10.52 16.27
C LEU A 127 1.35 11.83 15.47
N ARG A 128 0.24 12.56 15.38
CA ARG A 128 0.21 13.92 14.84
C ARG A 128 0.96 14.90 15.73
N GLY A 129 0.92 14.69 17.04
CA GLY A 129 1.53 15.59 18.03
C GLY A 129 0.83 16.95 18.06
N SER A 130 1.58 18.02 18.25
CA SER A 130 1.06 19.40 18.28
C SER A 130 0.88 20.04 16.89
N ALA A 131 1.04 19.26 15.81
CA ALA A 131 0.84 19.76 14.46
C ALA A 131 -0.63 20.14 14.23
N ALA A 132 -0.84 21.12 13.34
CA ALA A 132 -2.17 21.44 12.85
C ALA A 132 -2.79 20.22 12.13
N PRO A 133 -4.12 20.21 11.91
CA PRO A 133 -4.73 19.25 11.00
C PRO A 133 -4.05 19.26 9.63
N CYS A 134 -3.99 18.09 9.00
CA CYS A 134 -3.33 17.88 7.71
C CYS A 134 -3.93 18.81 6.64
N GLY A 135 -3.08 19.58 5.98
CA GLY A 135 -3.44 20.69 5.11
C GLY A 135 -3.91 20.31 3.71
N GLY A 136 -3.81 19.03 3.31
CA GLY A 136 -4.25 18.57 2.00
C GLY A 136 -3.85 17.13 1.69
N LEU A 137 -4.25 16.63 0.52
CA LEU A 137 -3.99 15.23 0.11
C LEU A 137 -2.50 14.90 -0.03
N GLU A 138 -1.67 15.85 -0.47
CA GLU A 138 -0.22 15.63 -0.63
C GLU A 138 0.44 15.36 0.73
N GLU A 139 0.20 16.22 1.72
CA GLU A 139 0.67 16.01 3.09
C GLU A 139 0.09 14.71 3.69
N ALA A 140 -1.18 14.40 3.42
CA ALA A 140 -1.79 13.14 3.88
C ALA A 140 -1.07 11.91 3.29
N MET A 141 -0.70 11.96 2.01
CA MET A 141 0.06 10.90 1.35
C MET A 141 1.45 10.74 1.96
N GLU A 142 2.15 11.83 2.27
CA GLU A 142 3.46 11.77 2.94
C GLU A 142 3.35 11.15 4.35
N MET A 143 2.36 11.57 5.13
CA MET A 143 2.08 11.00 6.45
C MET A 143 1.74 9.51 6.39
N LEU A 144 0.95 9.09 5.39
CA LEU A 144 0.60 7.69 5.15
C LEU A 144 1.85 6.87 4.77
N ALA A 145 2.64 7.36 3.81
CA ALA A 145 3.86 6.69 3.34
C ALA A 145 4.88 6.50 4.46
N ALA A 146 5.07 7.51 5.32
CA ALA A 146 5.94 7.43 6.50
C ALA A 146 5.52 6.34 7.51
N ARG A 147 4.30 5.81 7.39
CA ARG A 147 3.73 4.77 8.25
C ARG A 147 3.57 3.43 7.55
N GLY A 148 4.13 3.29 6.35
CA GLY A 148 4.12 2.04 5.60
C GLY A 148 2.84 1.80 4.81
N TYR A 149 1.96 2.79 4.67
CA TYR A 149 0.93 2.74 3.64
C TYR A 149 1.54 3.03 2.25
N GLU A 150 0.91 2.50 1.20
CA GLU A 150 1.28 2.74 -0.20
C GLU A 150 0.20 3.60 -0.89
N PRO A 151 0.11 4.91 -0.59
CA PRO A 151 -0.94 5.77 -1.12
C PRO A 151 -0.75 6.11 -2.60
N HIS A 152 -1.86 6.31 -3.31
CA HIS A 152 -1.91 6.83 -4.67
C HIS A 152 -3.18 7.62 -4.92
N LEU A 153 -3.10 8.59 -5.83
CA LEU A 153 -4.25 9.37 -6.27
C LEU A 153 -5.05 8.61 -7.33
N GLU A 154 -6.35 8.57 -7.14
CA GLU A 154 -7.36 8.08 -8.08
C GLU A 154 -8.26 9.27 -8.49
N GLY A 155 -8.60 9.37 -9.78
CA GLY A 155 -9.59 10.34 -10.28
C GLY A 155 -9.08 11.55 -11.09
N ALA A 156 -7.77 11.70 -11.31
CA ALA A 156 -7.22 12.81 -12.11
C ALA A 156 -7.15 12.55 -13.64
N GLU A 157 -7.18 11.29 -14.08
CA GLU A 157 -6.88 10.94 -15.49
C GLU A 157 -8.09 10.49 -16.33
N ASP A 158 -9.21 10.07 -15.69
CA ASP A 158 -10.41 9.58 -16.40
C ASP A 158 -11.42 10.69 -16.78
N ALA A 159 -11.14 11.96 -16.43
CA ALA A 159 -12.04 13.09 -16.66
C ALA A 159 -11.91 13.72 -18.07
N LYS A 160 -11.36 13.02 -19.06
CA LYS A 160 -11.52 13.41 -20.47
C LYS A 160 -12.87 12.92 -21.01
N GLY A 161 -13.98 13.45 -20.49
CA GLY A 161 -15.26 13.28 -21.19
C GLY A 161 -16.56 13.30 -20.37
N VAL A 162 -16.52 13.39 -19.04
CA VAL A 162 -17.75 13.52 -18.25
C VAL A 162 -17.67 14.80 -17.43
N SER A 163 -18.59 15.72 -17.69
CA SER A 163 -18.77 16.97 -16.97
C SER A 163 -19.15 16.67 -15.51
N GLY A 164 -18.15 16.61 -14.66
CA GLY A 164 -18.24 16.44 -13.22
C GLY A 164 -16.86 16.01 -12.73
N ALA A 165 -16.05 16.97 -12.25
CA ALA A 165 -14.74 16.66 -11.70
C ALA A 165 -14.93 15.67 -10.54
N ALA A 166 -14.61 14.40 -10.79
CA ALA A 166 -14.57 13.40 -9.72
C ALA A 166 -13.54 13.91 -8.71
N ALA A 167 -13.95 14.03 -7.45
CA ALA A 167 -13.05 14.46 -6.39
C ALA A 167 -11.88 13.47 -6.31
N SER A 168 -10.64 13.96 -6.34
CA SER A 168 -9.46 13.12 -6.18
C SER A 168 -9.52 12.38 -4.84
N VAL A 169 -9.31 11.07 -4.89
CA VAL A 169 -9.28 10.20 -3.71
C VAL A 169 -7.89 9.60 -3.59
N VAL A 170 -7.33 9.62 -2.39
CA VAL A 170 -6.11 8.88 -2.05
C VAL A 170 -6.51 7.50 -1.57
N ARG A 171 -5.99 6.48 -2.26
CA ARG A 171 -6.20 5.06 -1.95
C ARG A 171 -4.88 4.38 -1.64
N MET A 172 -4.90 3.35 -0.80
CA MET A 172 -3.71 2.61 -0.42
C MET A 172 -3.69 1.22 -1.05
N ARG A 173 -2.58 0.89 -1.73
CA ARG A 173 -2.36 -0.42 -2.39
C ARG A 173 -2.05 -1.55 -1.42
N ASN A 174 -1.86 -1.22 -0.15
CA ASN A 174 -1.62 -2.17 0.91
C ASN A 174 -2.44 -1.83 2.16
N CYS A 175 -2.53 -2.78 3.09
CA CYS A 175 -3.06 -2.57 4.41
C CYS A 175 -1.98 -2.97 5.43
N PRO A 176 -1.43 -2.05 6.22
CA PRO A 176 -0.48 -2.38 7.30
C PRO A 176 -1.03 -3.33 8.37
N PHE A 177 -2.35 -3.54 8.39
CA PHE A 177 -3.04 -4.44 9.32
C PHE A 177 -3.63 -5.68 8.62
N HIS A 178 -3.21 -5.98 7.38
CA HIS A 178 -3.86 -6.95 6.49
C HIS A 178 -4.13 -8.30 7.17
N ALA A 179 -3.11 -8.92 7.78
CA ALA A 179 -3.22 -10.24 8.40
C ALA A 179 -4.37 -10.35 9.43
N VAL A 180 -4.59 -9.31 10.24
CA VAL A 180 -5.67 -9.31 11.24
C VAL A 180 -6.98 -8.83 10.61
N ALA A 181 -6.91 -7.88 9.67
CA ALA A 181 -8.08 -7.34 8.96
C ALA A 181 -8.79 -8.39 8.09
N GLU A 182 -8.08 -9.39 7.57
CA GLU A 182 -8.71 -10.50 6.83
C GLU A 182 -9.66 -11.32 7.71
N ARG A 183 -9.31 -11.48 8.99
CA ARG A 183 -10.09 -12.28 9.95
C ARG A 183 -11.16 -11.46 10.67
N PHE A 184 -10.87 -10.19 10.95
CA PHE A 184 -11.75 -9.29 11.70
C PHE A 184 -11.96 -7.96 10.96
N PRO A 185 -12.54 -7.94 9.73
CA PRO A 185 -12.58 -6.72 8.91
C PRO A 185 -13.31 -5.55 9.58
N PRO A 186 -14.54 -5.69 10.12
CA PRO A 186 -15.24 -4.56 10.72
C PRO A 186 -14.45 -3.91 11.87
N LEU A 187 -13.88 -4.73 12.75
CA LEU A 187 -13.12 -4.29 13.92
C LEU A 187 -11.82 -3.57 13.51
N VAL A 188 -11.01 -4.21 12.67
CA VAL A 188 -9.67 -3.72 12.31
C VAL A 188 -9.75 -2.55 11.33
N CYS A 189 -10.68 -2.58 10.38
CA CYS A 189 -10.84 -1.46 9.45
C CYS A 189 -11.46 -0.23 10.14
N GLY A 190 -12.38 -0.42 11.09
CA GLY A 190 -12.88 0.65 11.95
C GLY A 190 -11.78 1.26 12.83
N MET A 191 -10.94 0.40 13.43
CA MET A 191 -9.75 0.83 14.16
C MET A 191 -8.81 1.65 13.26
N ASN A 192 -8.53 1.19 12.04
CA ASN A 192 -7.67 1.90 11.11
C ASN A 192 -8.25 3.27 10.71
N LEU A 193 -9.54 3.33 10.39
CA LEU A 193 -10.22 4.59 10.10
C LEU A 193 -10.04 5.58 11.26
N ALA A 194 -10.35 5.17 12.48
CA ALA A 194 -10.23 6.03 13.66
C ALA A 194 -8.78 6.46 13.93
N LEU A 195 -7.80 5.59 13.68
CA LEU A 195 -6.38 5.93 13.74
C LEU A 195 -6.02 7.05 12.76
N LEU A 196 -6.46 6.93 11.50
CA LEU A 196 -6.20 7.92 10.46
C LEU A 196 -6.93 9.24 10.73
N GLU A 197 -8.16 9.22 11.23
CA GLU A 197 -8.88 10.42 11.66
C GLU A 197 -8.13 11.19 12.75
N GLY A 198 -7.63 10.51 13.79
CA GLY A 198 -6.84 11.14 14.83
C GLY A 198 -5.51 11.71 14.30
N MET A 199 -4.93 11.02 13.32
CA MET A 199 -3.66 11.41 12.70
C MET A 199 -3.80 12.62 11.77
N PHE A 200 -4.86 12.71 10.99
CA PHE A 200 -5.11 13.86 10.11
C PHE A 200 -5.75 15.04 10.84
N GLY A 201 -6.51 14.77 11.90
CA GLY A 201 -7.38 15.75 12.53
C GLY A 201 -8.75 15.82 11.88
N THR A 202 -9.77 16.11 12.70
CA THR A 202 -11.18 16.07 12.29
C THR A 202 -11.68 17.34 11.62
N ASP A 203 -11.01 18.46 11.85
CA ASP A 203 -11.44 19.80 11.37
C ASP A 203 -10.58 20.30 10.20
N GLY A 204 -9.77 19.42 9.62
CA GLY A 204 -8.89 19.73 8.50
C GLY A 204 -9.58 19.67 7.14
N PRO A 205 -8.90 20.12 6.08
CA PRO A 205 -9.36 20.03 4.69
C PRO A 205 -9.37 18.60 4.13
N VAL A 206 -8.91 17.58 4.88
CA VAL A 206 -8.94 16.17 4.49
C VAL A 206 -9.80 15.36 5.46
N ARG A 207 -10.40 14.28 4.96
CA ARG A 207 -11.13 13.31 5.77
C ARG A 207 -10.85 11.89 5.31
N ALA A 208 -10.79 10.97 6.28
CA ALA A 208 -10.75 9.54 6.01
C ALA A 208 -12.18 8.97 5.99
N ARG A 209 -12.43 7.97 5.16
CA ARG A 209 -13.71 7.23 5.15
C ARG A 209 -13.53 5.79 4.69
N MET A 210 -14.52 4.95 4.97
CA MET A 210 -14.58 3.60 4.42
C MET A 210 -14.90 3.63 2.91
N ASP A 211 -14.17 2.82 2.15
CA ASP A 211 -14.37 2.56 0.71
C ASP A 211 -13.74 1.19 0.32
N PRO A 212 -14.25 0.07 0.87
CA PRO A 212 -13.61 -1.24 0.71
C PRO A 212 -13.58 -1.72 -0.74
N ARG A 213 -12.41 -2.20 -1.18
CA ARG A 213 -12.18 -2.83 -2.48
C ARG A 213 -11.22 -4.03 -2.36
N PRO A 214 -11.38 -5.08 -3.17
CA PRO A 214 -10.46 -6.21 -3.16
C PRO A 214 -9.01 -5.80 -3.44
N GLY A 215 -8.07 -6.29 -2.63
CA GLY A 215 -6.64 -6.04 -2.81
C GLY A 215 -6.15 -4.66 -2.37
N GLU A 216 -7.00 -3.82 -1.77
CA GLU A 216 -6.67 -2.46 -1.36
C GLU A 216 -7.11 -2.20 0.09
N CYS A 217 -6.59 -1.13 0.70
CA CYS A 217 -7.05 -0.75 2.03
C CYS A 217 -8.53 -0.36 2.00
N CYS A 218 -9.27 -0.73 3.05
CA CYS A 218 -10.68 -0.39 3.17
C CYS A 218 -10.94 1.09 3.52
N VAL A 219 -9.88 1.86 3.81
CA VAL A 219 -9.97 3.29 4.11
C VAL A 219 -9.37 4.07 2.95
N VAL A 220 -10.01 5.19 2.60
CA VAL A 220 -9.50 6.17 1.64
C VAL A 220 -9.47 7.55 2.27
N VAL A 221 -8.70 8.46 1.69
CA VAL A 221 -8.62 9.86 2.11
C VAL A 221 -9.07 10.76 0.96
N GLU A 222 -9.90 11.74 1.24
CA GLU A 222 -10.41 12.69 0.26
C GLU A 222 -10.46 14.09 0.86
N ASN A 223 -10.61 15.11 0.00
CA ASN A 223 -10.86 16.47 0.48
C ASN A 223 -12.21 16.52 1.22
N SER A 224 -12.21 17.18 2.38
CA SER A 224 -13.42 17.51 3.12
C SER A 224 -14.22 18.54 2.32
N LYS A 225 -15.53 18.33 2.19
CA LYS A 225 -16.44 19.23 1.43
C LYS A 225 -16.69 20.58 2.11
N ASN A 226 -16.06 20.84 3.26
CA ASN A 226 -16.33 22.03 4.09
C ASN A 226 -15.65 23.32 3.61
N ASN A 227 -15.00 23.35 2.45
CA ASN A 227 -14.42 24.57 1.86
C ASN A 227 -15.34 25.22 0.81
N ILE A 228 -16.58 25.53 1.19
CA ILE A 228 -17.40 26.53 0.49
C ILE A 228 -17.95 27.46 1.57
N ASP A 229 -17.18 28.49 1.90
CA ASP A 229 -17.66 29.76 2.46
C ASP A 229 -17.05 30.89 1.60
#